data_AF-A0A399SL05-F1
#
_entry.id   AF-A0A399SL05-F1
#
_cell.length_a   1.000
_cell.length_b   1.000
_cell.length_c   1.000
_cell.angle_alpha   90.00
_cell.angle_beta   90.00
_cell.angle_gamma   90.00
#
_symmetry.space_group_name_H-M   'P 1'
#
loop_
_entity.id
_entity.type
_entity.pdbx_description
1 polymer ?
#
loop_
_entity_poly.entity_id
_entity_poly.type
_entity_poly.pdbx_seq_one_letter_code
_entity_poly.pdbx_strand_id
1 'polypeptide(L)'
;IGWDTIMLGRHAAGESWAEGRIAMRTALRCNGQPLWIESAAFDAQSPVLNATTGMAGFHVVGTLWAVGEGATEALAESMAEHLPYNFDLRAGVTCLTQDAPGLPNVLLLRVLARRPEDARALLSQTWLALREPMHGVAGRPLRLWST
;
A
#
# COMPACT_ATOMS: atom_id res chain seq x y z
N ILE A 1 -4.74 -9.83 -5.92
CA ILE A 1 -4.51 -8.39 -5.64
C ILE A 1 -5.36 -8.00 -4.44
N GLY A 2 -4.75 -7.47 -3.39
CA GLY A 2 -5.45 -6.97 -2.20
C GLY A 2 -4.74 -5.72 -1.68
N TRP A 3 -5.46 -4.89 -0.92
CA TRP A 3 -4.88 -3.70 -0.29
C TRP A 3 -5.50 -3.46 1.07
N ASP A 4 -4.75 -2.78 1.93
CA ASP A 4 -5.20 -2.25 3.21
C ASP A 4 -4.86 -0.77 3.34
N THR A 5 -5.52 -0.10 4.27
CA THR A 5 -5.17 1.26 4.67
C THR A 5 -5.51 1.47 6.14
N ILE A 6 -4.68 2.25 6.81
CA ILE A 6 -4.88 2.67 8.19
C ILE A 6 -4.79 4.19 8.28
N MET A 7 -5.59 4.77 9.16
CA MET A 7 -5.55 6.19 9.51
C MET A 7 -5.26 6.32 11.00
N LEU A 8 -4.22 7.09 11.33
CA LEU A 8 -3.82 7.40 12.69
C LEU A 8 -4.56 8.65 13.17
N GLY A 9 -5.70 8.48 13.83
CA GLY A 9 -6.49 9.59 14.40
C GLY A 9 -7.61 10.07 13.48
N ARG A 10 -8.44 11.00 13.98
CA ARG A 10 -9.63 11.53 13.26
C ARG A 10 -9.36 12.94 12.74
N HIS A 11 -8.41 13.07 11.83
CA HIS A 11 -7.95 14.38 11.34
C HIS A 11 -9.05 15.22 10.68
N ALA A 12 -10.06 14.60 10.06
CA ALA A 12 -11.22 15.31 9.51
C ALA A 12 -12.09 15.99 10.60
N ALA A 13 -12.04 15.50 11.84
CA ALA A 13 -12.67 16.11 13.01
C ALA A 13 -11.72 17.06 13.78
N GLY A 14 -10.52 17.33 13.25
CA GLY A 14 -9.50 18.16 13.91
C GLY A 14 -8.69 17.42 14.99
N GLU A 15 -8.83 16.11 15.11
CA GLU A 15 -8.15 15.31 16.14
C GLU A 15 -6.94 14.58 15.58
N SER A 16 -5.76 14.86 16.14
CA SER A 16 -4.56 14.03 15.95
C SER A 16 -4.60 12.80 16.85
N TRP A 17 -3.94 11.73 16.43
CA TRP A 17 -3.72 10.58 17.31
C TRP A 17 -2.74 10.94 18.43
N ALA A 18 -3.28 11.26 19.61
CA ALA A 18 -2.51 11.80 20.74
C ALA A 18 -2.00 10.72 21.71
N GLU A 19 -2.68 9.59 21.86
CA GLU A 19 -2.31 8.57 22.84
C GLU A 19 -2.49 7.15 22.30
N GLY A 20 -1.71 6.22 22.85
CA GLY A 20 -1.79 4.79 22.56
C GLY A 20 -0.73 4.30 21.57
N ARG A 21 -0.86 3.02 21.22
CA ARG A 21 0.06 2.29 20.34
C ARG A 21 -0.72 1.40 19.40
N ILE A 22 -0.21 1.23 18.19
CA ILE A 22 -0.71 0.25 17.24
C ILE A 22 0.46 -0.60 16.74
N ALA A 23 0.24 -1.90 16.66
CA ALA A 23 1.15 -2.83 16.01
C ALA A 23 0.38 -3.55 14.90
N MET A 24 0.98 -3.61 13.72
CA MET A 24 0.44 -4.28 12.56
C MET A 24 1.43 -5.32 12.09
N ARG A 25 0.90 -6.49 11.71
CA ARG A 25 1.69 -7.58 11.17
C ARG A 25 0.95 -8.16 9.98
N THR A 26 1.59 -8.08 8.81
CA THR A 26 1.05 -8.63 7.58
C THR A 26 2.05 -9.63 7.01
N ALA A 27 1.57 -10.79 6.59
CA ALA A 27 2.41 -11.81 5.96
C ALA A 27 1.70 -12.40 4.76
N LEU A 28 2.38 -12.38 3.61
CA LEU A 28 1.97 -13.10 2.42
C LEU A 28 2.80 -14.37 2.31
N ARG A 29 2.13 -15.49 2.05
CA ARG A 29 2.77 -16.80 1.88
C ARG A 29 2.23 -17.50 0.65
N CYS A 30 3.11 -18.21 -0.06
CA CYS A 30 2.75 -19.15 -1.12
C CYS A 30 3.38 -20.49 -0.79
N ASN A 31 2.59 -21.57 -0.81
CA ASN A 31 3.04 -22.93 -0.45
C ASN A 31 3.79 -22.99 0.89
N GLY A 32 3.33 -22.20 1.88
CA GLY A 32 3.96 -22.10 3.20
C GLY A 32 5.23 -21.24 3.25
N GLN A 33 5.83 -20.87 2.11
CA GLN A 33 7.00 -19.99 2.03
C GLN A 33 6.60 -18.51 2.10
N PRO A 34 7.35 -17.64 2.80
CA PRO A 34 7.07 -16.22 2.85
C PRO A 34 7.39 -15.53 1.52
N LEU A 35 6.44 -14.73 1.02
CA LEU A 35 6.66 -13.81 -0.10
C LEU A 35 6.89 -12.37 0.38
N TRP A 36 6.22 -11.99 1.47
CA TRP A 36 6.33 -10.68 2.10
C TRP A 36 6.02 -10.80 3.58
N ILE A 37 6.78 -10.11 4.42
CA ILE A 37 6.51 -9.98 5.85
C ILE A 37 6.70 -8.52 6.23
N GLU A 38 5.66 -7.92 6.78
CA GLU A 38 5.69 -6.58 7.33
C GLU A 38 5.35 -6.62 8.83
N SER A 39 6.11 -5.85 9.60
CA SER A 39 5.86 -5.59 11.01
C SER A 39 6.06 -4.11 11.25
N ALA A 40 4.96 -3.40 11.49
CA ALA A 40 4.97 -1.97 11.79
C ALA A 40 4.45 -1.75 13.21
N ALA A 41 5.05 -0.81 13.93
CA ALA A 41 4.56 -0.36 15.22
C ALA A 41 4.66 1.15 15.29
N PHE A 42 3.55 1.79 15.65
CA PHE A 42 3.49 3.23 15.88
C PHE A 42 3.10 3.48 17.33
N ASP A 43 3.68 4.52 17.89
CA ASP A 43 3.34 5.10 19.18
C ASP A 43 2.97 6.55 18.92
N ALA A 44 1.86 7.01 19.49
CA ALA A 44 1.31 8.34 19.24
C ALA A 44 2.29 9.47 19.63
N GLN A 45 3.20 9.21 20.57
CA GLN A 45 4.23 10.14 21.04
C GLN A 45 5.57 9.95 20.32
N SER A 46 5.65 9.05 19.35
CA SER A 46 6.90 8.79 18.65
C SER A 46 7.27 9.94 17.70
N PRO A 47 8.52 10.44 17.73
CA PRO A 47 8.99 11.47 16.80
C PRO A 47 9.00 10.98 15.34
N VAL A 48 8.94 9.66 15.10
CA VAL A 48 8.89 9.08 13.75
C VAL A 48 7.65 9.52 12.97
N LEU A 49 6.57 9.93 13.65
CA LEU A 49 5.35 10.42 13.01
C LEU A 49 5.60 11.72 12.22
N ASN A 50 6.58 12.53 12.64
CA ASN A 50 6.91 13.81 12.01
C ASN A 50 8.27 13.78 11.28
N ALA A 51 9.12 12.80 11.54
CA ALA A 51 10.43 12.68 10.89
C ALA A 51 10.29 12.46 9.37
N THR A 52 11.14 13.11 8.58
CA THR A 52 11.14 13.00 7.11
C THR A 52 11.37 11.57 6.60
N THR A 53 12.21 10.80 7.30
CA THR A 53 12.46 9.37 7.03
C THR A 53 11.44 8.44 7.68
N GLY A 54 10.51 9.00 8.46
CA GLY A 54 9.37 8.29 9.02
C GLY A 54 8.09 8.59 8.24
N MET A 55 7.07 9.05 8.94
CA MET A 55 5.78 9.38 8.34
C MET A 55 5.74 10.78 7.74
N ALA A 56 6.72 11.65 7.96
CA ALA A 56 6.80 13.01 7.42
C ALA A 56 5.50 13.86 7.62
N GLY A 57 4.79 13.62 8.74
CA GLY A 57 3.52 14.28 9.05
C GLY A 57 2.31 13.77 8.26
N PHE A 58 2.46 12.71 7.47
CA PHE A 58 1.35 11.93 6.93
C PHE A 58 0.76 11.07 8.05
N HIS A 59 -0.54 10.79 7.97
CA HIS A 59 -1.26 10.05 9.00
C HIS A 59 -2.14 8.95 8.43
N VAL A 60 -2.11 8.75 7.10
CA VAL A 60 -2.69 7.60 6.43
C VAL A 60 -1.58 6.78 5.80
N VAL A 61 -1.55 5.48 6.07
CA VAL A 61 -0.69 4.50 5.39
C VAL A 61 -1.58 3.57 4.57
N GLY A 62 -1.16 3.25 3.36
CA GLY A 62 -1.81 2.25 2.51
C GLY A 62 -0.78 1.28 1.95
N THR A 63 -1.19 0.02 1.79
CA THR A 63 -0.38 -1.00 1.13
C THR A 63 -1.24 -1.78 0.14
N LEU A 64 -0.72 -2.00 -1.06
CA LEU A 64 -1.32 -2.92 -2.03
C LEU A 64 -0.31 -3.98 -2.41
N TRP A 65 -0.80 -5.22 -2.50
CA TRP A 65 -0.05 -6.38 -2.97
C TRP A 65 -0.72 -7.00 -4.20
N ALA A 66 0.06 -7.20 -5.25
CA ALA A 66 -0.31 -7.98 -6.42
C ALA A 66 0.66 -9.16 -6.53
N VAL A 67 0.15 -10.38 -6.41
CA VAL A 67 0.97 -11.61 -6.40
C VAL A 67 0.64 -12.42 -7.65
N GLY A 68 1.64 -12.82 -8.43
CA GLY A 68 1.46 -13.62 -9.64
C GLY A 68 2.50 -13.32 -10.72
N GLU A 69 2.43 -14.02 -11.84
CA GLU A 69 3.38 -13.88 -12.95
C GLU A 69 3.35 -12.49 -13.61
N GLY A 70 2.21 -11.78 -13.52
CA GLY A 70 2.09 -10.39 -13.97
C GLY A 70 2.89 -9.39 -13.13
N ALA A 71 3.40 -9.78 -11.95
CA ALA A 71 4.24 -8.93 -11.13
C ALA A 71 5.68 -8.91 -11.67
N THR A 72 5.94 -7.97 -12.59
CA THR A 72 7.24 -7.81 -13.25
C THR A 72 7.89 -6.47 -12.88
N GLU A 73 9.22 -6.40 -13.01
CA GLU A 73 9.96 -5.14 -12.84
C GLU A 73 9.52 -4.10 -13.86
N ALA A 74 9.32 -4.49 -15.13
CA ALA A 74 8.82 -3.61 -16.18
C ALA A 74 7.46 -3.00 -15.84
N LEU A 75 6.54 -3.77 -15.24
CA LEU A 75 5.26 -3.24 -14.79
C LEU A 75 5.43 -2.27 -13.60
N ALA A 76 6.33 -2.59 -12.65
CA ALA A 76 6.64 -1.69 -11.54
C ALA A 76 7.21 -0.35 -12.05
N GLU A 77 8.16 -0.39 -12.99
CA GLU A 77 8.75 0.81 -13.60
C GLU A 77 7.71 1.66 -14.30
N SER A 78 6.88 1.06 -15.17
CA SER A 78 5.81 1.76 -15.87
C SER A 78 4.79 2.38 -14.91
N MET A 79 4.45 1.69 -13.82
CA MET A 79 3.59 2.25 -12.78
C MET A 79 4.25 3.41 -12.05
N ALA A 80 5.54 3.29 -11.69
CA ALA A 80 6.27 4.28 -10.91
C ALA A 80 6.28 5.66 -11.58
N GLU A 81 6.34 5.73 -12.91
CA GLU A 81 6.28 6.98 -13.69
C GLU A 81 5.01 7.80 -13.44
N HIS A 82 3.93 7.14 -13.04
CA HIS A 82 2.60 7.74 -12.88
C HIS A 82 2.19 7.90 -11.42
N LEU A 83 3.02 7.46 -10.46
CA LEU A 83 2.68 7.53 -9.04
C LEU A 83 2.82 8.96 -8.51
N PRO A 84 1.88 9.41 -7.67
CA PRO A 84 1.93 10.74 -7.09
C PRO A 84 3.11 10.86 -6.10
N TYR A 85 3.82 11.97 -6.20
CA TYR A 85 4.79 12.39 -5.19
C TYR A 85 4.63 13.88 -4.91
N ASN A 86 3.74 14.22 -4.00
CA ASN A 86 3.44 15.60 -3.64
C ASN A 86 3.26 15.78 -2.12
N PHE A 87 2.72 16.94 -1.71
CA PHE A 87 2.54 17.28 -0.31
C PHE A 87 1.43 16.50 0.40
N ASP A 88 0.40 16.06 -0.34
CA ASP A 88 -0.81 15.44 0.19
C ASP A 88 -0.86 13.92 0.00
N LEU A 89 -0.17 13.43 -1.03
CA LEU A 89 -0.16 12.03 -1.44
C LEU A 89 1.20 11.64 -1.99
N ARG A 90 1.75 10.54 -1.48
CA ARG A 90 2.99 9.94 -1.95
C ARG A 90 2.78 8.45 -2.14
N ALA A 91 3.26 7.92 -3.24
CA ALA A 91 3.26 6.49 -3.46
C ALA A 91 4.55 6.01 -4.13
N GLY A 92 4.91 4.77 -3.86
CA GLY A 92 6.02 4.09 -4.48
C GLY A 92 5.68 2.62 -4.69
N VAL A 93 6.16 2.06 -5.80
CA VAL A 93 5.96 0.65 -6.15
C VAL A 93 7.30 -0.06 -6.28
N THR A 94 7.34 -1.33 -5.92
CA THR A 94 8.51 -2.19 -6.06
C THR A 94 8.07 -3.59 -6.47
N CYS A 95 8.78 -4.20 -7.41
CA CYS A 95 8.64 -5.63 -7.71
C CYS A 95 9.60 -6.41 -6.83
N LEU A 96 9.06 -7.29 -5.98
CA LEU A 96 9.82 -8.23 -5.16
C LEU A 96 9.91 -9.54 -5.91
N THR A 97 11.02 -9.72 -6.62
CA THR A 97 11.36 -10.97 -7.30
C THR A 97 11.68 -12.05 -6.27
N GLN A 98 11.25 -13.28 -6.55
CA GLN A 98 11.52 -14.43 -5.67
C GLN A 98 12.62 -15.30 -6.27
N ASP A 99 13.67 -15.57 -5.48
CA ASP A 99 14.78 -16.41 -5.93
C ASP A 99 14.44 -17.91 -5.94
N ALA A 100 13.46 -18.32 -5.13
CA ALA A 100 13.07 -19.72 -4.99
C ALA A 100 12.18 -20.17 -6.17
N PRO A 101 12.51 -21.28 -6.85
CA PRO A 101 11.70 -21.80 -7.95
C PRO A 101 10.25 -22.05 -7.54
N GLY A 102 9.32 -21.62 -8.39
CA GLY A 102 7.88 -21.84 -8.19
C GLY A 102 7.21 -20.88 -7.19
N LEU A 103 7.94 -19.89 -6.65
CA LEU A 103 7.31 -18.78 -5.92
C LEU A 103 6.97 -17.62 -6.86
N PRO A 104 5.76 -17.05 -6.76
CA PRO A 104 5.37 -15.92 -7.58
C PRO A 104 5.97 -14.61 -7.04
N ASN A 105 6.30 -13.69 -7.94
CA ASN A 105 6.70 -12.34 -7.59
C ASN A 105 5.57 -11.55 -6.92
N VAL A 106 5.94 -10.48 -6.24
CA VAL A 106 5.00 -9.55 -5.58
C VAL A 106 5.25 -8.13 -6.04
N LEU A 107 4.25 -7.49 -6.64
CA LEU A 107 4.19 -6.03 -6.72
C LEU A 107 3.69 -5.48 -5.40
N LEU A 108 4.52 -4.64 -4.77
CA LEU A 108 4.23 -3.94 -3.54
C LEU A 108 4.10 -2.45 -3.83
N LEU A 109 2.91 -1.88 -3.62
CA LEU A 109 2.69 -0.44 -3.65
C LEU A 109 2.50 0.07 -2.21
N ARG A 110 3.24 1.12 -1.83
CA ARG A 110 3.12 1.81 -0.55
C ARG A 110 2.59 3.21 -0.78
N VAL A 111 1.68 3.65 0.09
CA VAL A 111 1.01 4.95 0.00
C VAL A 111 1.09 5.66 1.35
N LEU A 112 1.45 6.95 1.32
CA LEU A 112 1.28 7.88 2.43
C LEU A 112 0.31 8.97 1.99
N ALA A 113 -0.73 9.25 2.78
CA ALA A 113 -1.69 10.30 2.49
C ALA A 113 -2.04 11.17 3.71
N ARG A 114 -2.48 12.39 3.44
CA ARG A 114 -3.10 13.29 4.43
C ARG A 114 -4.62 13.18 4.45
N ARG A 115 -5.21 12.50 3.46
CA ARG A 115 -6.65 12.27 3.36
C ARG A 115 -6.88 10.80 3.07
N PRO A 116 -7.69 10.08 3.86
CA PRO A 116 -7.94 8.65 3.62
C PRO A 116 -8.63 8.41 2.26
N GLU A 117 -9.38 9.37 1.76
CA GLU A 117 -10.05 9.33 0.45
C GLU A 117 -9.03 9.28 -0.69
N ASP A 118 -7.93 10.03 -0.59
CA ASP A 118 -6.87 10.03 -1.61
C ASP A 118 -6.16 8.67 -1.67
N ALA A 119 -5.84 8.11 -0.50
CA ALA A 119 -5.25 6.76 -0.42
C ALA A 119 -6.21 5.71 -0.98
N ARG A 120 -7.48 5.72 -0.58
CA ARG A 120 -8.51 4.79 -1.08
C ARG A 120 -8.68 4.92 -2.59
N ALA A 121 -8.73 6.14 -3.12
CA ALA A 121 -8.89 6.39 -4.54
C ALA A 121 -7.71 5.84 -5.34
N LEU A 122 -6.47 6.12 -4.91
CA LEU A 122 -5.27 5.58 -5.54
C LEU A 122 -5.24 4.05 -5.50
N LEU A 123 -5.42 3.45 -4.32
CA LEU A 123 -5.40 2.00 -4.14
C LEU A 123 -6.48 1.29 -4.97
N SER A 124 -7.68 1.88 -5.05
CA SER A 124 -8.79 1.34 -5.85
C SER A 124 -8.51 1.43 -7.34
N GLN A 125 -7.97 2.55 -7.81
CA GLN A 125 -7.58 2.74 -9.22
C GLN A 125 -6.44 1.81 -9.61
N THR A 126 -5.41 1.68 -8.77
CA THR A 126 -4.31 0.75 -9.01
C THR A 126 -4.79 -0.70 -9.00
N TRP A 127 -5.68 -1.07 -8.06
CA TRP A 127 -6.29 -2.40 -8.05
C TRP A 127 -7.02 -2.69 -9.36
N LEU A 128 -7.76 -1.71 -9.88
CA LEU A 128 -8.50 -1.83 -11.15
C LEU A 128 -7.56 -2.00 -12.34
N ALA A 129 -6.51 -1.18 -12.43
CA ALA A 129 -5.52 -1.21 -13.50
C ALA A 129 -4.75 -2.54 -13.53
N LEU A 130 -4.41 -3.08 -12.35
CA LEU A 130 -3.68 -4.33 -12.22
C LEU A 130 -4.49 -5.59 -12.59
N ARG A 131 -5.81 -5.48 -12.82
CA ARG A 131 -6.65 -6.65 -13.15
C ARG A 131 -6.21 -7.35 -14.44
N GLU A 132 -5.90 -6.57 -15.46
CA GLU A 132 -5.50 -7.10 -16.77
C GLU A 132 -4.11 -7.75 -16.70
N PRO A 133 -3.04 -7.06 -16.26
CA PRO A 133 -1.71 -7.65 -16.29
C PRO A 133 -1.55 -8.80 -15.28
N MET A 134 -2.31 -8.81 -14.18
CA MET A 134 -2.20 -9.86 -13.17
C MET A 134 -3.09 -11.07 -13.42
N HIS A 135 -4.25 -10.90 -14.05
CA HIS A 135 -5.25 -11.97 -14.19
C HIS A 135 -5.78 -12.16 -15.62
N GLY A 136 -5.31 -11.40 -16.60
CA GLY A 136 -5.77 -11.46 -18.00
C GLY A 136 -7.22 -11.01 -18.19
N VAL A 137 -7.81 -10.29 -17.23
CA VAL A 137 -9.20 -9.83 -17.32
C VAL A 137 -9.30 -8.33 -17.09
N ALA A 138 -10.09 -7.66 -17.92
CA ALA A 138 -10.34 -6.23 -17.78
C ALA A 138 -10.88 -5.90 -16.38
N GLY A 139 -10.34 -4.83 -15.78
CA GLY A 139 -10.80 -4.36 -14.49
C GLY A 139 -12.24 -3.85 -14.54
N ARG A 140 -13.03 -4.19 -13.53
CA ARG A 140 -14.37 -3.63 -13.31
C ARG A 140 -14.47 -3.07 -11.89
N PRO A 141 -14.94 -1.83 -11.71
CA PRO A 141 -15.11 -1.25 -10.38
C PRO A 141 -16.01 -2.13 -9.50
N LEU A 142 -15.60 -2.34 -8.25
CA LEU A 142 -16.41 -3.06 -7.29
C LEU A 142 -17.50 -2.14 -6.75
N ARG A 143 -18.76 -2.56 -6.86
CA ARG A 143 -19.91 -1.83 -6.27
C ARG A 143 -19.75 -1.61 -4.76
N LEU A 144 -19.09 -2.55 -4.06
CA LEU A 144 -18.81 -2.41 -2.63
C LEU A 144 -17.90 -1.21 -2.31
N TRP A 145 -17.16 -0.69 -3.29
CA TRP A 145 -16.26 0.46 -3.11
C TRP A 145 -16.86 1.78 -3.60
N SER A 146 -18.08 1.78 -4.13
CA SER A 146 -18.78 3.00 -4.58
C SER A 146 -19.59 3.70 -3.48
N THR A 147 -19.45 3.24 -2.24
CA THR A 147 -19.91 3.94 -1.03
C THR A 147 -18.75 4.68 -0.40
#